data_AF-A0A199VG27-F1
#
_entry.id   AF-A0A199VG27-F1
#
_cell.length_a   1.000
_cell.length_b   1.000
_cell.length_c   1.000
_cell.angle_alpha   90.00
_cell.angle_beta   90.00
_cell.angle_gamma   90.00
#
_symmetry.space_group_name_H-M   'P 1'
#
loop_
_entity.id
_entity.type
_entity.pdbx_description
1 polymer ?
#
loop_
_entity_poly.entity_id
_entity_poly.type
_entity_poly.pdbx_seq_one_letter_code
_entity_poly.pdbx_strand_id
1 'polypeptide(L)'
;MALEAWVMEESDEDQRLPHQKNPNQVVPLTELEEIGVLYWHLDPKKQESGEELEKIRETRGYSYMDYLELCPGKVDNYEEKLKNFYREHIHADEEIRYCLEGSGYFDVRGKDDRWIRIWIKEGDMIVLPAGIYHRFTLDTSNYVKLMRLFVGEPVWTAYNRPQEDHPARQGYVKNLLNNSGEGKEEVIQAWYMDDSDEDQRLPHHREPKEFIPLDKLAELGLLSWRLDADKYETDENLKKIREARGYSYVDICDVCPEKLPNYEAKLKSFFEEHLHTDEEIRYCLEGSGYFDVRDQDDRWIRVAVKKGGMIVLPAGIYHRFTLDTNNYIKAMRLFVGEPIWTPYNRPHDHLPARKEYLDALTKKEGAKQAVEAL
;
A
#
# COMPACT_ATOMS: atom_id res chain seq x y z
N MET A 1 -9.20 -11.88 -14.67
CA MET A 1 -9.19 -12.77 -13.48
C MET A 1 -8.15 -12.23 -12.52
N ALA A 2 -8.19 -12.56 -11.23
CA ALA A 2 -7.13 -12.15 -10.30
C ALA A 2 -5.83 -12.92 -10.61
N LEU A 3 -4.68 -12.25 -10.46
CA LEU A 3 -3.36 -12.87 -10.59
C LEU A 3 -3.22 -14.05 -9.61
N GLU A 4 -2.71 -15.18 -10.10
CA GLU A 4 -2.46 -16.36 -9.27
C GLU A 4 -0.97 -16.45 -8.92
N ALA A 5 -0.66 -16.46 -7.62
CA ALA A 5 0.71 -16.66 -7.12
C ALA A 5 0.74 -17.59 -5.90
N TRP A 6 1.83 -18.34 -5.74
CA TRP A 6 2.02 -19.29 -4.64
C TRP A 6 3.49 -19.53 -4.31
N VAL A 7 3.76 -19.99 -3.08
CA VAL A 7 5.09 -20.46 -2.69
C VAL A 7 5.39 -21.79 -3.37
N MET A 8 6.54 -21.88 -4.04
CA MET A 8 6.93 -23.08 -4.76
C MET A 8 7.38 -24.21 -3.82
N GLU A 9 7.10 -25.44 -4.23
CA GLU A 9 7.82 -26.63 -3.81
C GLU A 9 9.04 -26.82 -4.72
N GLU A 10 10.26 -26.86 -4.15
CA GLU A 10 11.45 -27.13 -4.96
C GLU A 10 11.51 -28.61 -5.30
N SER A 11 11.59 -28.92 -6.60
CA SER A 11 11.75 -30.29 -7.10
C SER A 11 12.59 -30.30 -8.38
N ASP A 12 13.12 -31.47 -8.73
CA ASP A 12 13.83 -31.72 -9.99
C ASP A 12 12.87 -32.05 -11.15
N GLU A 13 11.55 -31.92 -10.96
CA GLU A 13 10.57 -32.14 -12.03
C GLU A 13 10.62 -31.02 -13.08
N ASP A 14 9.83 -31.18 -14.15
CA ASP A 14 9.75 -30.20 -15.22
C ASP A 14 9.37 -28.82 -14.66
N GLN A 15 10.27 -27.84 -14.80
CA GLN A 15 10.10 -26.46 -14.33
C GLN A 15 8.82 -25.79 -14.82
N ARG A 16 8.22 -26.27 -15.91
CA ARG A 16 6.97 -25.77 -16.51
C ARG A 16 5.71 -26.24 -15.80
N LEU A 17 5.81 -27.16 -14.83
CA LEU A 17 4.69 -27.60 -13.99
C LEU A 17 4.36 -26.53 -12.93
N PRO A 18 3.19 -26.56 -12.27
CA PRO A 18 2.87 -25.53 -11.27
C PRO A 18 3.78 -25.51 -10.02
N HIS A 19 4.34 -26.66 -9.59
CA HIS A 19 5.16 -26.77 -8.36
C HIS A 19 4.48 -26.17 -7.11
N GLN A 20 3.18 -26.39 -6.96
CA GLN A 20 2.43 -25.99 -5.77
C GLN A 20 2.71 -26.95 -4.61
N LYS A 21 2.90 -26.41 -3.40
CA LYS A 21 2.93 -27.23 -2.19
C LYS A 21 1.60 -27.92 -1.93
N ASN A 22 1.62 -28.97 -1.11
CA ASN A 22 0.41 -29.60 -0.58
C ASN A 22 0.36 -29.50 0.97
N PRO A 23 -0.53 -28.67 1.56
CA PRO A 23 -1.52 -27.81 0.89
C PRO A 23 -0.89 -26.61 0.19
N ASN A 24 -1.60 -26.05 -0.80
CA ASN A 24 -1.14 -24.90 -1.56
C ASN A 24 -0.96 -23.68 -0.63
N GLN A 25 0.17 -22.98 -0.77
CA GLN A 25 0.47 -21.76 -0.04
C GLN A 25 0.31 -20.57 -1.00
N VAL A 26 -0.92 -20.06 -1.13
CA VAL A 26 -1.26 -18.92 -1.98
C VAL A 26 -0.57 -17.66 -1.46
N VAL A 27 -0.02 -16.87 -2.37
CA VAL A 27 0.58 -15.56 -2.08
C VAL A 27 -0.37 -14.46 -2.59
N PRO A 28 -0.93 -13.62 -1.70
CA PRO A 28 -1.81 -12.53 -2.11
C PRO A 28 -1.01 -11.42 -2.81
N LEU A 29 -1.69 -10.63 -3.65
CA LEU A 29 -1.06 -9.52 -4.36
C LEU A 29 -0.36 -8.52 -3.43
N THR A 30 -0.92 -8.27 -2.24
CA THR A 30 -0.31 -7.40 -1.23
C THR A 30 1.08 -7.86 -0.79
N GLU A 31 1.34 -9.17 -0.73
CA GLU A 31 2.66 -9.71 -0.40
C GLU A 31 3.66 -9.55 -1.55
N LEU A 32 3.18 -9.58 -2.81
CA LEU A 32 3.98 -9.25 -3.99
C LEU A 32 4.35 -7.76 -4.01
N GLU A 33 3.40 -6.88 -3.67
CA GLU A 33 3.63 -5.44 -3.56
C GLU A 33 4.66 -5.09 -2.48
N GLU A 34 4.66 -5.84 -1.36
CA GLU A 34 5.66 -5.68 -0.29
C GLU A 34 7.09 -5.98 -0.73
N ILE A 35 7.26 -6.83 -1.75
CA ILE A 35 8.56 -7.08 -2.40
C ILE A 35 8.78 -6.23 -3.66
N GLY A 36 7.90 -5.24 -3.89
CA GLY A 36 7.99 -4.27 -4.96
C GLY A 36 7.51 -4.75 -6.33
N VAL A 37 6.90 -5.94 -6.41
CA VAL A 37 6.28 -6.43 -7.65
C VAL A 37 4.92 -5.76 -7.81
N LEU A 38 4.72 -5.08 -8.95
CA LEU A 38 3.47 -4.39 -9.27
C LEU A 38 2.67 -5.17 -10.31
N TYR A 39 1.36 -5.02 -10.27
CA TYR A 39 0.43 -5.73 -11.14
C TYR A 39 -0.71 -4.84 -11.64
N TRP A 40 -1.11 -5.06 -12.90
CA TRP A 40 -2.34 -4.55 -13.49
C TRP A 40 -3.00 -5.65 -14.34
N HIS A 41 -4.33 -5.65 -14.40
CA HIS A 41 -5.09 -6.47 -15.34
C HIS A 41 -5.70 -5.57 -16.41
N LEU A 42 -5.22 -5.68 -17.64
CA LEU A 42 -5.61 -4.84 -18.76
C LEU A 42 -6.50 -5.62 -19.74
N ASP A 43 -7.23 -4.91 -20.60
CA ASP A 43 -7.99 -5.53 -21.69
C ASP A 43 -7.02 -5.97 -22.81
N PRO A 44 -6.80 -7.29 -23.00
CA PRO A 44 -5.86 -7.82 -24.00
C PRO A 44 -6.28 -7.51 -25.44
N LYS A 45 -7.53 -7.09 -25.67
CA LYS A 45 -8.03 -6.68 -26.99
C LYS A 45 -7.65 -5.24 -27.35
N LYS A 46 -7.19 -4.45 -26.39
CA LYS A 46 -6.80 -3.04 -26.55
C LYS A 46 -5.30 -2.84 -26.29
N GLN A 47 -4.48 -3.68 -26.94
CA GLN A 47 -3.05 -3.85 -26.64
C GLN A 47 -2.25 -2.55 -26.61
N GLU A 48 -2.36 -1.71 -27.64
CA GLU A 48 -1.61 -0.44 -27.72
C GLU A 48 -2.48 0.80 -27.44
N SER A 49 -3.79 0.72 -27.70
CA SER A 49 -4.72 1.84 -27.64
C SER A 49 -5.58 1.86 -26.36
N GLY A 50 -5.19 1.09 -25.35
CA GLY A 50 -5.87 1.09 -24.06
C GLY A 50 -5.49 2.34 -23.28
N GLU A 51 -6.47 3.20 -22.95
CA GLU A 51 -6.26 4.40 -22.11
C GLU A 51 -5.55 4.08 -20.78
N GLU A 52 -5.77 2.88 -20.24
CA GLU A 52 -5.13 2.44 -19.00
C GLU A 52 -3.64 2.15 -19.19
N LEU A 53 -3.24 1.47 -20.28
CA LEU A 53 -1.84 1.26 -20.60
C LEU A 53 -1.13 2.59 -20.84
N GLU A 54 -1.78 3.53 -21.54
CA GLU A 54 -1.24 4.87 -21.78
C GLU A 54 -0.98 5.60 -20.46
N LYS A 55 -1.95 5.62 -19.55
CA LYS A 55 -1.78 6.22 -18.21
C LYS A 55 -0.66 5.56 -17.41
N ILE A 56 -0.53 4.23 -17.46
CA ILE A 56 0.56 3.51 -16.79
C ILE A 56 1.89 3.96 -17.38
N ARG A 57 2.01 3.98 -18.71
CA ARG A 57 3.25 4.38 -19.41
C ARG A 57 3.64 5.82 -19.11
N GLU A 58 2.69 6.76 -19.13
CA GLU A 58 2.93 8.16 -18.79
C GLU A 58 3.37 8.31 -17.33
N THR A 59 2.65 7.69 -16.41
CA THR A 59 2.92 7.78 -14.96
C THR A 59 4.28 7.19 -14.60
N ARG A 60 4.68 6.13 -15.31
CA ARG A 60 5.90 5.35 -15.03
C ARG A 60 7.09 5.73 -15.93
N GLY A 61 6.88 6.55 -16.95
CA GLY A 61 7.91 6.93 -17.92
C GLY A 61 8.30 5.82 -18.89
N TYR A 62 7.41 4.87 -19.19
CA TYR A 62 7.66 3.76 -20.11
C TYR A 62 7.58 4.22 -21.58
N SER A 63 8.69 4.77 -22.06
CA SER A 63 8.81 5.42 -23.37
C SER A 63 9.13 4.47 -24.53
N TYR A 64 9.58 3.25 -24.25
CA TYR A 64 9.87 2.24 -25.27
C TYR A 64 9.04 0.97 -25.05
N MET A 65 8.65 0.33 -26.15
CA MET A 65 8.00 -0.98 -26.13
C MET A 65 8.38 -1.82 -27.35
N ASP A 66 8.42 -3.13 -27.18
CA ASP A 66 8.48 -4.10 -28.27
C ASP A 66 7.74 -5.40 -27.91
N TYR A 67 7.83 -6.40 -28.80
CA TYR A 67 7.12 -7.67 -28.66
C TYR A 67 8.09 -8.85 -28.63
N LEU A 68 7.81 -9.78 -27.72
CA LEU A 68 8.48 -11.07 -27.63
C LEU A 68 7.43 -12.18 -27.69
N GLU A 69 7.53 -13.03 -28.71
CA GLU A 69 6.69 -14.22 -28.85
C GLU A 69 7.55 -15.47 -28.64
N LEU A 70 7.31 -16.22 -27.57
CA LEU A 70 8.04 -17.45 -27.25
C LEU A 70 7.18 -18.66 -27.59
N CYS A 71 7.60 -19.39 -28.60
CA CYS A 71 6.99 -20.63 -29.07
C CYS A 71 8.07 -21.49 -29.74
N PRO A 72 8.04 -22.83 -29.62
CA PRO A 72 8.93 -23.70 -30.37
C PRO A 72 8.92 -23.36 -31.87
N GLY A 73 10.09 -23.06 -32.44
CA GLY A 73 10.26 -22.74 -33.87
C GLY A 73 9.95 -21.30 -34.29
N LYS A 74 9.49 -20.42 -33.38
CA LYS A 74 9.27 -18.98 -33.70
C LYS A 74 10.46 -18.07 -33.36
N VAL A 75 11.41 -18.55 -32.56
CA VAL A 75 12.54 -17.74 -32.09
C VAL A 75 13.86 -18.47 -32.32
N ASP A 76 14.85 -17.77 -32.85
CA ASP A 76 16.21 -18.28 -32.96
C ASP A 76 16.82 -18.52 -31.57
N ASN A 77 17.62 -19.57 -31.44
CA ASN A 77 18.23 -20.01 -30.18
C ASN A 77 17.20 -20.18 -29.04
N TYR A 78 15.99 -20.65 -29.37
CA TYR A 78 14.88 -20.86 -28.43
C TYR A 78 15.29 -21.54 -27.12
N GLU A 79 15.97 -22.69 -27.21
CA GLU A 79 16.41 -23.46 -26.03
C GLU A 79 17.41 -22.69 -25.17
N GLU A 80 18.36 -21.99 -25.80
CA GLU A 80 19.36 -21.19 -25.09
C GLU A 80 18.71 -19.98 -24.41
N LYS A 81 17.76 -19.32 -25.08
CA LYS A 81 16.97 -18.22 -24.51
C LYS A 81 16.18 -18.67 -23.29
N LEU A 82 15.45 -19.79 -23.39
CA LEU A 82 14.70 -20.32 -22.25
C LEU A 82 15.62 -20.69 -21.08
N LYS A 83 16.79 -21.28 -21.36
CA LYS A 83 17.79 -21.57 -20.34
C LYS A 83 18.32 -20.30 -19.66
N ASN A 84 18.53 -19.23 -20.43
CA ASN A 84 18.98 -17.95 -19.89
C ASN A 84 17.90 -17.25 -19.07
N PHE A 85 16.64 -17.27 -19.53
CA PHE A 85 15.51 -16.71 -18.79
C PHE A 85 15.24 -17.46 -17.48
N TYR A 86 15.44 -18.78 -17.46
CA TYR A 86 15.20 -19.58 -16.27
C TYR A 86 16.36 -19.59 -15.26
N ARG A 87 17.56 -19.18 -15.68
CA ARG A 87 18.68 -19.02 -14.74
C ARG A 87 18.36 -17.85 -13.82
N GLU A 88 18.41 -18.03 -12.51
CA GLU A 88 18.15 -16.97 -11.53
C GLU A 88 19.10 -15.76 -11.72
N HIS A 89 18.52 -14.58 -11.94
CA HIS A 89 19.25 -13.35 -12.26
C HIS A 89 18.56 -12.09 -11.71
N ILE A 90 19.25 -10.96 -11.84
CA ILE A 90 18.72 -9.61 -11.66
C ILE A 90 18.90 -8.78 -12.93
N HIS A 91 18.15 -7.68 -13.01
CA HIS A 91 18.38 -6.57 -13.93
C HIS A 91 18.73 -5.28 -13.18
N ALA A 92 19.45 -4.39 -13.85
CA ALA A 92 19.77 -3.05 -13.33
C ALA A 92 18.56 -2.10 -13.37
N ASP A 93 17.60 -2.38 -14.26
CA ASP A 93 16.35 -1.67 -14.47
C ASP A 93 15.16 -2.59 -14.19
N GLU A 94 13.94 -2.04 -14.27
CA GLU A 94 12.71 -2.83 -14.13
C GLU A 94 12.54 -3.82 -15.28
N GLU A 95 12.03 -5.02 -14.96
CA GLU A 95 11.55 -5.97 -15.95
C GLU A 95 10.02 -5.87 -16.04
N ILE A 96 9.54 -5.20 -17.09
CA ILE A 96 8.11 -4.97 -17.33
C ILE A 96 7.61 -5.91 -18.43
N ARG A 97 6.52 -6.64 -18.14
CA ARG A 97 5.93 -7.62 -19.06
C ARG A 97 4.41 -7.52 -19.03
N TYR A 98 3.81 -7.34 -20.20
CA TYR A 98 2.37 -7.40 -20.40
C TYR A 98 2.02 -8.58 -21.31
N CYS A 99 1.28 -9.55 -20.77
CA CYS A 99 0.90 -10.78 -21.46
C CYS A 99 -0.29 -10.55 -22.38
N LEU A 100 -0.03 -10.68 -23.69
CA LEU A 100 -1.02 -10.46 -24.74
C LEU A 100 -1.70 -11.75 -25.17
N GLU A 101 -0.99 -12.87 -25.16
CA GLU A 101 -1.49 -14.18 -25.55
C GLU A 101 -0.71 -15.28 -24.82
N GLY A 102 -1.35 -16.41 -24.54
CA GLY A 102 -0.71 -17.55 -23.84
C GLY A 102 -0.48 -17.29 -22.35
N SER A 103 0.55 -17.95 -21.79
CA SER A 103 0.85 -17.88 -20.36
C SER A 103 2.26 -18.37 -20.00
N GLY A 104 2.73 -18.00 -18.82
CA GLY A 104 4.03 -18.41 -18.29
C GLY A 104 4.21 -18.07 -16.82
N TYR A 105 5.32 -18.52 -16.25
CA TYR A 105 5.66 -18.31 -14.85
C TYR A 105 6.82 -17.34 -14.69
N PHE A 106 6.62 -16.34 -13.83
CA PHE A 106 7.69 -15.57 -13.24
C PHE A 106 7.91 -16.06 -11.81
N ASP A 107 9.10 -16.59 -11.53
CA ASP A 107 9.48 -16.93 -10.17
C ASP A 107 10.31 -15.78 -9.59
N VAL A 108 9.97 -15.33 -8.39
CA VAL A 108 10.67 -14.25 -7.66
C VAL A 108 11.07 -14.72 -6.27
N ARG A 109 12.15 -14.17 -5.73
CA ARG A 109 12.54 -14.41 -4.32
C ARG A 109 11.71 -13.54 -3.38
N GLY A 110 11.01 -14.17 -2.43
CA GLY A 110 10.35 -13.50 -1.31
C GLY A 110 11.35 -12.95 -0.28
N LYS A 111 10.84 -12.30 0.78
CA LYS A 111 11.66 -11.69 1.85
C LYS A 111 12.58 -12.68 2.56
N ASP A 112 12.14 -13.93 2.67
CA ASP A 112 12.88 -15.04 3.28
C ASP A 112 13.67 -15.88 2.27
N ASP A 113 13.88 -15.32 1.06
CA ASP A 113 14.60 -15.95 -0.04
C ASP A 113 13.94 -17.25 -0.56
N ARG A 114 12.66 -17.51 -0.24
CA ARG A 114 11.89 -18.59 -0.87
C ARG A 114 11.37 -18.19 -2.25
N TRP A 115 11.19 -19.18 -3.13
CA TRP A 115 10.57 -18.96 -4.43
C TRP A 115 9.06 -18.76 -4.31
N ILE A 116 8.59 -17.66 -4.90
CA ILE A 116 7.18 -17.38 -5.17
C ILE A 116 7.00 -17.47 -6.68
N ARG A 117 6.07 -18.31 -7.14
CA ARG A 117 5.70 -18.45 -8.55
C ARG A 117 4.48 -17.61 -8.84
N ILE A 118 4.58 -16.77 -9.87
CA ILE A 118 3.53 -15.90 -10.37
C ILE A 118 3.11 -16.42 -11.75
N TRP A 119 1.85 -16.80 -11.91
CA TRP A 119 1.32 -17.27 -13.19
C TRP A 119 0.67 -16.12 -13.95
N ILE A 120 1.34 -15.66 -15.00
CA ILE A 120 0.80 -14.60 -15.87
C ILE A 120 0.04 -15.22 -17.05
N LYS A 121 -1.12 -14.64 -17.36
CA LYS A 121 -2.00 -15.01 -18.47
C LYS A 121 -2.36 -13.78 -19.30
N GLU A 122 -2.99 -14.00 -20.44
CA GLU A 122 -3.55 -12.92 -21.27
C GLU A 122 -4.31 -11.87 -20.42
N GLY A 123 -3.89 -10.61 -20.57
CA GLY A 123 -4.39 -9.46 -19.81
C GLY A 123 -3.51 -9.05 -18.62
N ASP A 124 -2.59 -9.90 -18.16
CA ASP A 124 -1.78 -9.61 -16.98
C ASP A 124 -0.53 -8.79 -17.34
N MET A 125 -0.36 -7.65 -16.68
CA MET A 125 0.84 -6.83 -16.70
C MET A 125 1.54 -6.88 -15.35
N ILE A 126 2.82 -7.25 -15.34
CA ILE A 126 3.67 -7.25 -14.14
C ILE A 126 4.87 -6.33 -14.31
N VAL A 127 5.36 -5.79 -13.20
CA VAL A 127 6.62 -5.07 -13.09
C VAL A 127 7.45 -5.70 -12.00
N LEU A 128 8.62 -6.23 -12.38
CA LEU A 128 9.62 -6.69 -11.43
C LEU A 128 10.60 -5.53 -11.17
N PRO A 129 10.82 -5.13 -9.90
CA PRO A 129 11.68 -3.99 -9.59
C PRO A 129 13.15 -4.31 -9.89
N ALA A 130 13.91 -3.29 -10.27
CA ALA A 130 15.36 -3.41 -10.43
C ALA A 130 16.01 -4.06 -9.21
N GLY A 131 16.91 -5.04 -9.41
CA GLY A 131 17.64 -5.73 -8.35
C GLY A 131 16.92 -6.90 -7.64
N ILE A 132 15.67 -7.22 -7.99
CA ILE A 132 15.01 -8.45 -7.51
C ILE A 132 15.58 -9.68 -8.19
N TYR A 133 15.86 -10.74 -7.42
CA TYR A 133 16.18 -12.04 -8.01
C TYR A 133 14.91 -12.68 -8.56
N HIS A 134 14.97 -13.04 -9.83
CA HIS A 134 13.86 -13.67 -10.52
C HIS A 134 14.34 -14.60 -11.64
N ARG A 135 13.39 -15.32 -12.21
CA ARG A 135 13.55 -16.12 -13.43
C ARG A 135 12.20 -16.28 -14.13
N PHE A 136 12.24 -16.64 -15.40
CA PHE A 136 11.04 -16.89 -16.21
C PHE A 136 11.08 -18.29 -16.84
N THR A 137 9.92 -18.93 -16.91
CA THR A 137 9.71 -20.13 -17.73
C THR A 137 8.32 -20.14 -18.35
N LEU A 138 8.18 -20.78 -19.51
CA LEU A 138 6.86 -21.11 -20.05
C LEU A 138 6.15 -22.10 -19.10
N ASP A 139 4.83 -22.12 -19.13
CA ASP A 139 4.10 -23.27 -18.58
C ASP A 139 3.99 -24.39 -19.63
N THR A 140 3.25 -25.45 -19.30
CA THR A 140 3.10 -26.62 -20.19
C THR A 140 2.42 -26.32 -21.52
N SER A 141 1.79 -25.15 -21.70
CA SER A 141 1.25 -24.71 -23.00
C SER A 141 2.35 -24.35 -24.01
N ASN A 142 3.57 -24.07 -23.55
CA ASN A 142 4.73 -23.69 -24.36
C ASN A 142 4.52 -22.48 -25.27
N TYR A 143 3.62 -21.57 -24.88
CA TYR A 143 3.31 -20.40 -25.66
C TYR A 143 3.08 -19.17 -24.78
N VAL A 144 3.81 -18.08 -25.06
CA VAL A 144 3.47 -16.75 -24.55
C VAL A 144 3.84 -15.68 -25.56
N LYS A 145 3.03 -14.62 -25.62
CA LYS A 145 3.33 -13.38 -26.33
C LYS A 145 3.29 -12.23 -25.34
N LEU A 146 4.42 -11.56 -25.18
CA LEU A 146 4.64 -10.50 -24.21
C LEU A 146 4.91 -9.19 -24.95
N MET A 147 4.22 -8.12 -24.56
CA MET A 147 4.72 -6.77 -24.74
C MET A 147 5.74 -6.49 -23.65
N ARG A 148 6.92 -6.01 -24.04
CA ARG A 148 7.98 -5.60 -23.10
C ARG A 148 8.05 -4.09 -23.11
N LEU A 149 8.08 -3.48 -21.93
CA LEU A 149 8.12 -2.01 -21.77
C LEU A 149 9.40 -1.60 -21.06
N PHE A 150 9.91 -0.39 -21.35
CA PHE A 150 11.16 0.14 -20.78
C PHE A 150 11.09 1.64 -20.53
N VAL A 151 11.86 2.08 -19.54
CA VAL A 151 12.24 3.48 -19.38
C VAL A 151 13.42 3.77 -20.30
N GLY A 152 13.18 4.45 -21.41
CA GLY A 152 14.22 4.74 -22.41
C GLY A 152 14.60 3.52 -23.27
N GLU A 153 15.81 3.54 -23.84
CA GLU A 153 16.30 2.44 -24.67
C GLU A 153 16.53 1.16 -23.83
N PRO A 154 16.14 -0.02 -24.33
CA PRO A 154 16.16 -1.24 -23.54
C PRO A 154 17.59 -1.74 -23.27
N VAL A 155 17.88 -2.03 -22.01
CA VAL A 155 19.10 -2.72 -21.56
C VAL A 155 18.72 -4.13 -21.10
N TRP A 156 19.21 -5.14 -21.80
CA TRP A 156 18.81 -6.55 -21.59
C TRP A 156 19.77 -7.35 -20.69
N THR A 157 20.77 -6.69 -20.11
CA THR A 157 21.84 -7.38 -19.39
C THR A 157 21.29 -8.07 -18.15
N ALA A 158 21.31 -9.40 -18.15
CA ALA A 158 21.00 -10.23 -16.99
C ALA A 158 22.27 -10.50 -16.19
N TYR A 159 22.21 -10.27 -14.88
CA TYR A 159 23.30 -10.57 -13.96
C TYR A 159 22.89 -11.77 -13.09
N ASN A 160 23.46 -12.93 -13.42
CA ASN A 160 23.13 -14.18 -12.71
C ASN A 160 23.56 -14.11 -11.24
N ARG A 161 22.73 -14.65 -10.35
CA ARG A 161 23.05 -14.77 -8.91
C ARG A 161 24.39 -15.51 -8.71
N PRO A 162 25.28 -15.08 -7.78
CA PRO A 162 25.16 -13.98 -6.81
C PRO A 162 25.52 -12.60 -7.36
N GLN A 163 24.85 -11.55 -6.86
CA GLN A 163 24.99 -10.14 -7.26
C GLN A 163 24.79 -9.16 -6.08
N GLU A 164 25.14 -9.54 -4.86
CA GLU A 164 24.91 -8.69 -3.67
C GLU A 164 25.66 -7.34 -3.71
N ASP A 165 26.78 -7.28 -4.45
CA ASP A 165 27.56 -6.04 -4.65
C ASP A 165 27.03 -5.16 -5.79
N HIS A 166 26.05 -5.64 -6.57
CA HIS A 166 25.52 -4.87 -7.70
C HIS A 166 24.70 -3.67 -7.20
N PRO A 167 24.89 -2.44 -7.72
CA PRO A 167 24.19 -1.25 -7.23
C PRO A 167 22.66 -1.39 -7.21
N ALA A 168 22.07 -1.99 -8.26
CA ALA A 168 20.62 -2.24 -8.30
C ALA A 168 20.17 -3.22 -7.21
N ARG A 169 20.97 -4.25 -6.88
CA ARG A 169 20.67 -5.20 -5.81
C ARG A 169 20.75 -4.54 -4.44
N GLN A 170 21.79 -3.74 -4.19
CA GLN A 170 21.92 -2.95 -2.96
C GLN A 170 20.76 -1.95 -2.82
N GLY A 171 20.38 -1.30 -3.92
CA GLY A 171 19.22 -0.40 -3.99
C GLY A 171 17.92 -1.14 -3.67
N TYR A 172 17.70 -2.31 -4.26
CA TYR A 172 16.54 -3.17 -3.99
C TYR A 172 16.47 -3.60 -2.54
N VAL A 173 17.56 -4.14 -1.98
CA VAL A 173 17.61 -4.57 -0.57
C VAL A 173 17.37 -3.39 0.36
N LYS A 174 17.97 -2.23 0.08
CA LYS A 174 17.72 -1.00 0.83
C LYS A 174 16.26 -0.57 0.75
N ASN A 175 15.63 -0.65 -0.42
CA ASN A 175 14.21 -0.33 -0.61
C ASN A 175 13.30 -1.33 0.08
N LEU A 176 13.62 -2.62 0.03
CA LEU A 176 12.93 -3.66 0.79
C LEU A 176 13.02 -3.38 2.28
N LEU A 177 14.21 -3.18 2.85
CA LEU A 177 14.38 -2.82 4.27
C LEU A 177 13.62 -1.51 4.61
N ASN A 178 13.55 -0.60 3.65
CA ASN A 178 12.80 0.65 3.79
C ASN A 178 11.28 0.49 3.70
N ASN A 179 10.78 -0.57 3.05
CA ASN A 179 9.37 -0.89 2.84
C ASN A 179 8.86 -2.01 3.77
N SER A 180 9.75 -2.85 4.31
CA SER A 180 9.45 -4.02 5.14
C SER A 180 9.31 -3.71 6.63
N GLY A 181 9.24 -2.43 7.01
CA GLY A 181 8.99 -2.00 8.40
C GLY A 181 10.12 -2.33 9.40
N GLU A 182 11.12 -3.13 9.04
CA GLU A 182 12.24 -3.44 9.93
C GLU A 182 13.24 -2.28 9.96
N GLY A 183 13.09 -1.44 10.99
CA GLY A 183 13.98 -0.32 11.29
C GLY A 183 13.42 1.06 10.91
N LYS A 184 12.22 1.13 10.35
CA LYS A 184 11.45 2.38 10.24
C LYS A 184 10.34 2.34 11.28
N GLU A 185 10.38 3.29 12.20
CA GLU A 185 9.31 3.50 13.17
C GLU A 185 7.96 3.58 12.46
N GLU A 186 7.02 2.72 12.86
CA GLU A 186 5.65 2.76 12.34
C GLU A 186 5.07 4.16 12.56
N VAL A 187 4.66 4.79 11.46
CA VAL A 187 4.17 6.18 11.51
C VAL A 187 2.71 6.25 11.95
N ILE A 188 1.98 5.14 11.82
CA ILE A 188 0.62 4.97 12.32
C ILE A 188 0.50 3.59 12.98
N GLN A 189 0.04 3.56 14.23
CA GLN A 189 -0.28 2.31 14.94
C GLN A 189 -1.60 2.49 15.67
N ALA A 190 -2.40 1.42 15.80
CA ALA A 190 -3.63 1.47 16.56
C ALA A 190 -3.77 0.30 17.53
N TRP A 191 -4.46 0.54 18.65
CA TRP A 191 -4.75 -0.47 19.67
C TRP A 191 -5.99 -0.12 20.47
N TYR A 192 -6.61 -1.12 21.11
CA TYR A 192 -7.65 -0.87 22.10
C TYR A 192 -7.05 -0.32 23.39
N MET A 193 -7.75 0.66 23.97
CA MET A 193 -7.34 1.30 25.22
C MET A 193 -7.71 0.48 26.45
N ASP A 194 -6.90 0.59 27.50
CA ASP A 194 -7.31 0.24 28.86
C ASP A 194 -8.37 1.22 29.41
N ASP A 195 -8.94 0.87 30.58
CA ASP A 195 -9.97 1.67 31.25
C ASP A 195 -9.38 2.54 32.39
N SER A 196 -8.08 2.85 32.37
CA SER A 196 -7.45 3.64 33.43
C SER A 196 -7.69 5.15 33.26
N ASP A 197 -7.83 5.85 34.38
CA ASP A 197 -7.92 7.31 34.45
C ASP A 197 -6.54 7.98 34.60
N GLU A 198 -5.47 7.30 34.17
CA GLU A 198 -4.12 7.88 34.16
C GLU A 198 -3.99 9.02 33.15
N ASP A 199 -2.81 9.63 33.07
CA ASP A 199 -2.55 10.72 32.13
C ASP A 199 -2.85 10.26 30.70
N GLN A 200 -3.86 10.89 30.07
CA GLN A 200 -4.31 10.65 28.71
C GLN A 200 -3.20 10.61 27.64
N ARG A 201 -2.04 11.23 27.92
CA ARG A 201 -0.86 11.27 27.03
C ARG A 201 -0.02 9.99 27.06
N LEU A 202 -0.29 9.08 27.99
CA LEU A 202 0.34 7.75 28.06
C LEU A 202 -0.23 6.82 26.98
N PRO A 203 0.42 5.72 26.60
CA PRO A 203 -0.11 4.83 25.56
C PRO A 203 -1.47 4.18 25.88
N HIS A 204 -1.80 3.95 27.16
CA HIS A 204 -3.04 3.26 27.60
C HIS A 204 -3.25 1.90 26.90
N HIS A 205 -2.24 1.05 26.87
CA HIS A 205 -2.40 -0.29 26.32
C HIS A 205 -3.16 -1.20 27.29
N ARG A 206 -4.09 -2.01 26.77
CA ARG A 206 -4.60 -3.18 27.49
C ARG A 206 -3.48 -4.17 27.82
N GLU A 207 -3.75 -5.01 28.82
CA GLU A 207 -2.92 -6.17 29.14
C GLU A 207 -3.72 -7.47 28.96
N PRO A 208 -3.38 -8.31 27.96
CA PRO A 208 -2.29 -8.13 26.98
C PRO A 208 -2.58 -7.03 25.95
N LYS A 209 -1.52 -6.51 25.32
CA LYS A 209 -1.64 -5.51 24.24
C LYS A 209 -2.49 -6.05 23.10
N GLU A 210 -3.45 -5.23 22.67
CA GLU A 210 -4.42 -5.58 21.62
C GLU A 210 -4.30 -4.59 20.47
N PHE A 211 -3.37 -4.84 19.55
CA PHE A 211 -3.15 -4.00 18.37
C PHE A 211 -4.24 -4.23 17.31
N ILE A 212 -4.53 -3.18 16.57
CA ILE A 212 -5.55 -3.16 15.52
C ILE A 212 -4.85 -2.87 14.19
N PRO A 213 -4.90 -3.81 13.23
CA PRO A 213 -4.33 -3.56 11.90
C PRO A 213 -5.12 -2.48 11.14
N LEU A 214 -4.45 -1.77 10.24
CA LEU A 214 -5.00 -0.56 9.59
C LEU A 214 -6.23 -0.86 8.72
N ASP A 215 -6.35 -2.07 8.18
CA ASP A 215 -7.53 -2.54 7.43
C ASP A 215 -8.80 -2.52 8.30
N LYS A 216 -8.68 -2.81 9.60
CA LYS A 216 -9.77 -2.69 10.57
C LYS A 216 -10.17 -1.25 10.84
N LEU A 217 -9.23 -0.30 10.78
CA LEU A 217 -9.58 1.12 10.85
C LEU A 217 -10.35 1.57 9.59
N ALA A 218 -10.04 1.01 8.42
CA ALA A 218 -10.75 1.29 7.18
C ALA A 218 -12.20 0.75 7.17
N GLU A 219 -12.48 -0.32 7.92
CA GLU A 219 -13.86 -0.79 8.19
C GLU A 219 -14.67 0.34 8.88
N LEU A 220 -14.05 1.09 9.81
CA LEU A 220 -14.64 2.26 10.49
C LEU A 220 -14.66 3.54 9.64
N GLY A 221 -14.15 3.48 8.40
CA GLY A 221 -14.08 4.61 7.48
C GLY A 221 -12.86 5.51 7.64
N LEU A 222 -11.92 5.17 8.53
CA LEU A 222 -10.65 5.89 8.62
C LEU A 222 -9.80 5.57 7.39
N LEU A 223 -9.11 6.58 6.86
CA LEU A 223 -8.10 6.39 5.83
C LEU A 223 -6.75 6.83 6.35
N SER A 224 -5.70 6.15 5.91
CA SER A 224 -4.34 6.43 6.35
C SER A 224 -3.33 6.27 5.22
N TRP A 225 -2.33 7.14 5.21
CA TRP A 225 -1.20 7.06 4.30
C TRP A 225 0.10 7.29 5.03
N ARG A 226 1.16 6.68 4.51
CA ARG A 226 2.55 7.00 4.85
C ARG A 226 3.15 7.85 3.73
N LEU A 227 3.68 9.01 4.08
CA LEU A 227 4.25 9.98 3.16
C LEU A 227 5.63 10.45 3.64
N ASP A 228 6.37 11.10 2.75
CA ASP A 228 7.67 11.72 3.08
C ASP A 228 7.45 13.14 3.60
N ALA A 229 7.35 13.28 4.93
CA ALA A 229 7.12 14.56 5.58
C ALA A 229 8.21 15.60 5.31
N ASP A 230 9.42 15.19 4.95
CA ASP A 230 10.49 16.13 4.60
C ASP A 230 10.31 16.77 3.23
N LYS A 231 9.39 16.25 2.41
CA LYS A 231 9.08 16.75 1.06
C LYS A 231 7.64 17.23 0.91
N TYR A 232 6.93 17.52 2.00
CA TYR A 232 5.49 17.83 1.95
C TYR A 232 5.10 18.96 0.97
N GLU A 233 6.02 19.88 0.65
CA GLU A 233 5.78 20.98 -0.31
C GLU A 233 5.79 20.52 -1.77
N THR A 234 6.49 19.43 -2.09
CA THR A 234 6.72 18.92 -3.45
C THR A 234 6.39 17.44 -3.63
N ASP A 235 5.76 16.82 -2.62
CA ASP A 235 5.40 15.40 -2.65
C ASP A 235 4.26 15.14 -3.63
N GLU A 236 4.57 14.47 -4.76
CA GLU A 236 3.60 14.09 -5.77
C GLU A 236 2.55 13.08 -5.24
N ASN A 237 2.87 12.27 -4.21
CA ASN A 237 1.87 11.39 -3.60
C ASN A 237 0.84 12.19 -2.80
N LEU A 238 1.29 13.17 -2.01
CA LEU A 238 0.40 14.10 -1.32
C LEU A 238 -0.49 14.84 -2.32
N LYS A 239 0.08 15.31 -3.43
CA LYS A 239 -0.68 15.97 -4.50
C LYS A 239 -1.76 15.06 -5.10
N LYS A 240 -1.43 13.81 -5.44
CA LYS A 240 -2.40 12.82 -5.95
C LYS A 240 -3.54 12.57 -4.95
N ILE A 241 -3.22 12.43 -3.66
CA ILE A 241 -4.24 12.27 -2.60
C ILE A 241 -5.15 13.50 -2.58
N ARG A 242 -4.59 14.70 -2.59
CA ARG A 242 -5.37 15.95 -2.57
C ARG A 242 -6.28 16.09 -3.78
N GLU A 243 -5.79 15.78 -4.98
CA GLU A 243 -6.57 15.83 -6.22
C GLU A 243 -7.71 14.80 -6.21
N ALA A 244 -7.40 13.55 -5.85
CA ALA A 244 -8.39 12.48 -5.81
C ALA A 244 -9.51 12.71 -4.77
N ARG A 245 -9.18 13.43 -3.69
CA ARG A 245 -10.08 13.67 -2.55
C ARG A 245 -10.69 15.07 -2.54
N GLY A 246 -10.26 15.97 -3.43
CA GLY A 246 -10.72 17.36 -3.48
C GLY A 246 -10.23 18.25 -2.33
N TYR A 247 -9.07 17.94 -1.73
CA TYR A 247 -8.49 18.71 -0.62
C TYR A 247 -7.86 20.03 -1.10
N SER A 248 -8.73 21.02 -1.30
CA SER A 248 -8.39 22.33 -1.85
C SER A 248 -7.77 23.29 -0.84
N TYR A 249 -8.08 23.15 0.45
CA TYR A 249 -7.54 24.00 1.53
C TYR A 249 -6.43 23.29 2.29
N VAL A 250 -5.39 24.05 2.66
CA VAL A 250 -4.26 23.58 3.47
C VAL A 250 -3.77 24.69 4.40
N ASP A 251 -3.50 24.35 5.65
CA ASP A 251 -2.64 25.15 6.53
C ASP A 251 -1.74 24.26 7.42
N ILE A 252 -0.84 24.89 8.18
CA ILE A 252 0.07 24.20 9.11
C ILE A 252 -0.24 24.68 10.53
N CYS A 253 -0.38 23.74 11.45
CA CYS A 253 -0.64 23.99 12.85
C CYS A 253 0.45 23.34 13.72
N ASP A 254 1.18 24.17 14.46
CA ASP A 254 2.10 23.73 15.51
C ASP A 254 1.35 23.69 16.84
N VAL A 255 1.27 22.51 17.44
CA VAL A 255 0.67 22.28 18.76
C VAL A 255 1.79 22.05 19.75
N CYS A 256 2.23 23.14 20.38
CA CYS A 256 3.09 23.13 21.57
C CYS A 256 2.79 24.35 22.46
N PRO A 257 3.20 24.33 23.73
CA PRO A 257 2.91 25.41 24.69
C PRO A 257 3.33 26.80 24.19
N GLU A 258 4.44 26.89 23.45
CA GLU A 258 5.03 28.15 23.02
C GLU A 258 4.38 28.73 21.77
N LYS A 259 3.85 27.88 20.87
CA LYS A 259 3.39 28.29 19.54
C LYS A 259 1.87 28.32 19.40
N LEU A 260 1.12 27.57 20.20
CA LEU A 260 -0.33 27.50 20.09
C LEU A 260 -1.03 28.51 21.02
N PRO A 261 -1.73 29.53 20.49
CA PRO A 261 -2.50 30.44 21.33
C PRO A 261 -3.62 29.71 22.08
N ASN A 262 -3.80 30.05 23.36
CA ASN A 262 -4.74 29.38 24.28
C ASN A 262 -4.50 27.87 24.39
N TYR A 263 -3.23 27.45 24.36
CA TYR A 263 -2.79 26.04 24.35
C TYR A 263 -3.60 25.12 25.27
N GLU A 264 -3.69 25.42 26.57
CA GLU A 264 -4.39 24.56 27.55
C GLU A 264 -5.89 24.43 27.24
N ALA A 265 -6.55 25.54 26.89
CA ALA A 265 -7.97 25.51 26.53
C ALA A 265 -8.21 24.73 25.22
N LYS A 266 -7.30 24.86 24.26
CA LYS A 266 -7.37 24.11 23.00
C LYS A 266 -7.13 22.62 23.21
N LEU A 267 -6.13 22.22 23.98
CA LEU A 267 -5.89 20.81 24.28
C LEU A 267 -7.08 20.17 24.99
N LYS A 268 -7.70 20.89 25.94
CA LYS A 268 -8.94 20.43 26.58
C LYS A 268 -10.06 20.23 25.55
N SER A 269 -10.25 21.19 24.65
CA SER A 269 -11.26 21.10 23.59
C SER A 269 -10.99 19.98 22.60
N PHE A 270 -9.72 19.71 22.25
CA PHE A 270 -9.35 18.63 21.35
C PHE A 270 -9.58 17.26 21.98
N PHE A 271 -9.40 17.14 23.29
CA PHE A 271 -9.55 15.87 23.99
C PHE A 271 -10.98 15.54 24.44
N GLU A 272 -11.86 16.53 24.48
CA GLU A 272 -13.28 16.28 24.70
C GLU A 272 -13.84 15.46 23.52
N GLU A 273 -14.56 14.38 23.79
CA GLU A 273 -15.11 13.51 22.73
C GLU A 273 -16.11 14.29 21.87
N HIS A 274 -15.84 14.40 20.57
CA HIS A 274 -16.62 15.19 19.64
C HIS A 274 -16.70 14.55 18.25
N LEU A 275 -17.50 15.16 17.37
CA LEU A 275 -17.52 14.86 15.95
C LEU A 275 -17.49 16.15 15.13
N HIS A 276 -17.22 15.99 13.83
CA HIS A 276 -17.35 17.04 12.81
C HIS A 276 -18.36 16.63 11.74
N THR A 277 -18.95 17.63 11.07
CA THR A 277 -19.84 17.43 9.91
C THR A 277 -19.09 17.16 8.61
N ASP A 278 -17.78 17.36 8.65
CA ASP A 278 -16.84 17.21 7.55
C ASP A 278 -15.70 16.28 8.01
N GLU A 279 -14.84 15.88 7.08
CA GLU A 279 -13.67 15.08 7.41
C GLU A 279 -12.66 15.86 8.26
N GLU A 280 -12.07 15.18 9.23
CA GLU A 280 -10.89 15.67 9.94
C GLU A 280 -9.64 15.05 9.32
N ILE A 281 -8.94 15.84 8.50
CA ILE A 281 -7.71 15.41 7.80
C ILE A 281 -6.48 16.01 8.47
N ARG A 282 -5.51 15.16 8.84
CA ARG A 282 -4.26 15.56 9.48
C ARG A 282 -3.09 14.81 8.88
N TYR A 283 -2.07 15.55 8.45
CA TYR A 283 -0.78 14.99 8.03
C TYR A 283 0.33 15.47 8.97
N CYS A 284 0.93 14.54 9.71
CA CYS A 284 1.94 14.83 10.72
C CYS A 284 3.30 15.10 10.06
N LEU A 285 3.75 16.36 10.10
CA LEU A 285 5.01 16.81 9.52
C LEU A 285 6.18 16.66 10.51
N GLU A 286 5.92 16.87 11.82
CA GLU A 286 6.88 16.68 12.91
C GLU A 286 6.16 16.26 14.19
N GLY A 287 6.87 15.62 15.11
CA GLY A 287 6.32 15.19 16.39
C GLY A 287 5.32 14.04 16.26
N SER A 288 4.37 13.97 17.21
CA SER A 288 3.42 12.87 17.32
C SER A 288 2.22 13.18 18.23
N GLY A 289 1.16 12.38 18.10
CA GLY A 289 -0.02 12.43 18.97
C GLY A 289 -0.96 11.25 18.76
N TYR A 290 -2.03 11.22 19.54
CA TYR A 290 -3.07 10.19 19.54
C TYR A 290 -4.40 10.76 19.04
N PHE A 291 -5.00 10.06 18.08
CA PHE A 291 -6.40 10.23 17.70
C PHE A 291 -7.16 9.03 18.22
N ASP A 292 -7.98 9.23 19.26
CA ASP A 292 -8.84 8.16 19.77
C ASP A 292 -10.15 8.19 18.99
N VAL A 293 -10.63 7.02 18.55
CA VAL A 293 -11.89 6.85 17.82
C VAL A 293 -12.74 5.74 18.44
N ARG A 294 -14.06 5.83 18.26
CA ARG A 294 -14.98 4.76 18.68
C ARG A 294 -15.08 3.67 17.61
N ASP A 295 -15.06 2.41 18.04
CA ASP A 295 -15.44 1.29 17.19
C ASP A 295 -16.98 1.10 17.17
N GLN A 296 -17.44 0.02 16.53
CA GLN A 296 -18.87 -0.32 16.41
C GLN A 296 -19.53 -0.66 17.75
N ASP A 297 -18.75 -1.16 18.71
CA ASP A 297 -19.19 -1.51 20.06
C ASP A 297 -19.01 -0.33 21.03
N ASP A 298 -18.74 0.87 20.50
CA ASP A 298 -18.49 2.11 21.27
C ASP A 298 -17.27 2.02 22.20
N ARG A 299 -16.28 1.19 21.87
CA ARG A 299 -15.00 1.07 22.58
C ARG A 299 -13.97 2.03 22.00
N TRP A 300 -13.05 2.51 22.84
CA TRP A 300 -11.95 3.36 22.39
C TRP A 300 -10.85 2.58 21.69
N ILE A 301 -10.53 3.01 20.49
CA ILE A 301 -9.33 2.68 19.74
C ILE A 301 -8.42 3.91 19.76
N ARG A 302 -7.19 3.74 20.24
CA ARG A 302 -6.15 4.77 20.15
C ARG A 302 -5.38 4.61 18.86
N VAL A 303 -5.31 5.66 18.05
CA VAL A 303 -4.49 5.71 16.83
C VAL A 303 -3.32 6.67 17.04
N ALA A 304 -2.13 6.11 17.22
CA ALA A 304 -0.88 6.87 17.29
C ALA A 304 -0.47 7.31 15.89
N VAL A 305 -0.19 8.60 15.74
CA VAL A 305 0.27 9.19 14.48
C VAL A 305 1.57 9.94 14.75
N LYS A 306 2.61 9.63 13.97
CA LYS A 306 3.95 10.23 14.04
C LYS A 306 4.31 10.86 12.70
N LYS A 307 5.45 11.55 12.65
CA LYS A 307 6.01 12.15 11.42
C LYS A 307 5.90 11.20 10.22
N GLY A 308 5.28 11.69 9.15
CA GLY A 308 5.03 10.93 7.91
C GLY A 308 3.67 10.23 7.87
N GLY A 309 2.94 10.16 8.99
CA GLY A 309 1.58 9.62 9.04
C GLY A 309 0.54 10.67 8.65
N MET A 310 -0.28 10.35 7.65
CA MET A 310 -1.50 11.08 7.30
C MET A 310 -2.72 10.25 7.67
N ILE A 311 -3.68 10.85 8.36
CA ILE A 311 -4.94 10.23 8.79
C ILE A 311 -6.13 11.08 8.35
N VAL A 312 -7.22 10.42 7.99
CA VAL A 312 -8.53 11.01 7.72
C VAL A 312 -9.55 10.34 8.62
N LEU A 313 -10.19 11.13 9.46
CA LEU A 313 -11.36 10.70 10.22
C LEU A 313 -12.62 11.08 9.44
N PRO A 314 -13.53 10.14 9.17
CA PRO A 314 -14.73 10.42 8.39
C PRO A 314 -15.68 11.35 9.15
N ALA A 315 -16.45 12.16 8.41
CA ALA A 315 -17.53 12.96 8.98
C ALA A 315 -18.47 12.09 9.83
N GLY A 316 -18.88 12.59 11.00
CA GLY A 316 -19.80 11.88 11.90
C GLY A 316 -19.18 10.82 12.82
N ILE A 317 -17.88 10.54 12.76
CA ILE A 317 -17.22 9.68 13.74
C ILE A 317 -16.99 10.41 15.06
N TYR A 318 -17.27 9.75 16.19
CA TYR A 318 -16.84 10.26 17.49
C TYR A 318 -15.35 10.00 17.67
N HIS A 319 -14.62 11.06 17.98
CA HIS A 319 -13.18 11.03 18.17
C HIS A 319 -12.72 12.10 19.16
N ARG A 320 -11.44 12.03 19.52
CA ARG A 320 -10.73 13.06 20.27
C ARG A 320 -9.24 13.02 19.94
N PHE A 321 -8.54 14.11 20.21
CA PHE A 321 -7.10 14.21 20.00
C PHE A 321 -6.38 14.57 21.29
N THR A 322 -5.21 13.97 21.51
CA THR A 322 -4.25 14.41 22.53
C THR A 322 -2.81 14.25 22.05
N LEU A 323 -1.92 15.08 22.57
CA LEU A 323 -0.48 14.87 22.40
C LEU A 323 -0.07 13.61 23.16
N ASP A 324 1.00 12.95 22.72
CA ASP A 324 1.68 11.98 23.56
C ASP A 324 2.60 12.70 24.57
N THR A 325 3.40 11.93 25.31
CA THR A 325 4.32 12.46 26.32
C THR A 325 5.41 13.39 25.77
N ASN A 326 5.63 13.45 24.45
CA ASN A 326 6.56 14.39 23.81
C ASN A 326 6.00 15.81 23.70
N ASN A 327 4.68 16.00 23.90
CA ASN A 327 4.02 17.31 23.94
C ASN A 327 4.25 18.19 22.71
N TYR A 328 4.43 17.59 21.54
CA TYR A 328 4.64 18.32 20.29
C TYR A 328 4.10 17.56 19.09
N ILE A 329 3.29 18.25 18.28
CA ILE A 329 3.00 17.86 16.91
C ILE A 329 2.98 19.09 16.01
N LYS A 330 3.55 18.99 14.81
CA LYS A 330 3.30 19.90 13.70
C LYS A 330 2.48 19.15 12.66
N ALA A 331 1.24 19.57 12.47
CA ALA A 331 0.33 18.92 11.53
C ALA A 331 -0.06 19.88 10.40
N MET A 332 0.01 19.39 9.17
CA MET A 332 -0.72 19.97 8.06
C MET A 332 -2.19 19.57 8.20
N ARG A 333 -3.09 20.56 8.16
CA ARG A 333 -4.53 20.33 8.14
C ARG A 333 -5.03 20.54 6.72
N LEU A 334 -5.85 19.63 6.23
CA LEU A 334 -6.41 19.68 4.89
C LEU A 334 -7.94 19.74 5.00
N PHE A 335 -8.59 20.33 4.00
CA PHE A 335 -10.05 20.45 3.94
C PHE A 335 -10.57 20.49 2.51
N VAL A 336 -11.83 20.07 2.33
CA VAL A 336 -12.59 20.28 1.07
C VAL A 336 -13.27 21.65 1.16
N GLY A 337 -12.85 22.59 0.31
CA GLY A 337 -13.35 23.97 0.38
C GLY A 337 -12.84 24.75 1.60
N GLU A 338 -13.58 25.78 2.00
CA GLU A 338 -13.27 26.60 3.19
C GLU A 338 -13.51 25.81 4.48
N PRO A 339 -12.58 25.83 5.45
CA PRO A 339 -12.66 24.93 6.60
C PRO A 339 -13.70 25.36 7.64
N ILE A 340 -14.44 24.39 8.15
CA ILE A 340 -15.32 24.54 9.31
C ILE A 340 -14.80 23.64 10.44
N TRP A 341 -14.15 24.25 11.44
CA TRP A 341 -13.50 23.53 12.54
C TRP A 341 -14.42 23.24 13.75
N THR A 342 -15.72 23.50 13.63
CA THR A 342 -16.65 23.44 14.77
C THR A 342 -16.78 22.01 15.30
N PRO A 343 -16.36 21.73 16.55
CA PRO A 343 -16.59 20.43 17.18
C PRO A 343 -18.01 20.37 17.74
N TYR A 344 -18.63 19.18 17.66
CA TYR A 344 -19.88 18.87 18.33
C TYR A 344 -19.64 17.81 19.40
N ASN A 345 -19.45 18.24 20.64
CA ASN A 345 -19.11 17.37 21.78
C ASN A 345 -20.25 16.37 22.04
N ARG A 346 -19.94 15.09 22.21
CA ARG A 346 -20.95 14.05 22.43
C ARG A 346 -21.87 14.40 23.63
N PRO A 347 -23.21 14.25 23.52
CA PRO A 347 -23.98 13.60 22.44
C PRO A 347 -24.49 14.55 21.34
N HIS A 348 -24.34 14.15 20.07
CA HIS A 348 -24.91 14.84 18.90
C HIS A 348 -25.43 13.86 17.82
N ASP A 349 -26.04 12.75 18.24
CA ASP A 349 -26.50 11.67 17.34
C ASP A 349 -27.61 12.06 16.35
N HIS A 350 -28.21 13.24 16.55
CA HIS A 350 -29.26 13.76 15.67
C HIS A 350 -28.72 14.35 14.37
N LEU A 351 -27.42 14.70 14.30
CA LEU A 351 -26.80 15.37 13.16
C LEU A 351 -26.82 14.47 11.90
N PRO A 352 -27.07 15.03 10.70
CA PRO A 352 -27.08 14.26 9.46
C PRO A 352 -25.79 13.46 9.21
N ALA A 353 -24.62 14.10 9.37
CA ALA A 353 -23.32 13.45 9.18
C ALA A 353 -23.15 12.20 10.07
N ARG A 354 -23.64 12.24 11.32
CA ARG A 354 -23.60 11.08 12.23
C ARG A 354 -24.51 9.94 11.77
N LYS A 355 -25.71 10.26 11.27
CA LYS A 355 -26.63 9.25 10.72
C LYS A 355 -26.07 8.62 9.45
N GLU A 356 -25.52 9.43 8.56
CA GLU A 356 -24.88 8.96 7.32
C GLU A 356 -23.68 8.05 7.61
N TYR A 357 -22.86 8.41 8.62
CA TYR A 357 -21.77 7.57 9.09
C TYR A 357 -22.25 6.20 9.57
N LEU A 358 -23.27 6.16 10.44
CA LEU A 358 -23.83 4.91 10.96
C LEU A 358 -24.47 4.04 9.87
N ASP A 359 -25.17 4.67 8.92
CA ASP A 359 -25.76 3.99 7.78
C ASP A 359 -24.68 3.36 6.88
N ALA A 360 -23.54 4.04 6.70
CA ALA A 360 -22.41 3.54 5.92
C ALA A 360 -21.74 2.32 6.59
N LEU A 361 -21.59 2.32 7.92
CA LEU A 361 -21.06 1.17 8.68
C LEU A 361 -21.97 -0.05 8.53
N THR A 362 -23.29 0.13 8.73
CA THR A 362 -24.27 -0.97 8.66
C THR A 362 -24.31 -1.62 7.27
N LYS A 363 -24.21 -0.83 6.20
CA LYS A 363 -24.17 -1.35 4.82
C LYS A 363 -22.91 -2.16 4.53
N LYS A 364 -21.75 -1.75 5.06
CA LYS A 364 -20.49 -2.48 4.91
C LYS A 364 -20.54 -3.84 5.62
N GLU A 365 -21.09 -3.90 6.82
CA GLU A 365 -21.29 -5.16 7.56
C GLU A 365 -22.20 -6.15 6.80
N GLY A 366 -23.34 -5.66 6.30
CA GLY A 366 -24.28 -6.50 5.55
C GLY A 366 -23.67 -7.05 4.25
N ALA A 367 -22.84 -6.27 3.55
CA ALA A 367 -22.11 -6.72 2.38
C ALA A 367 -21.06 -7.80 2.72
N LYS A 368 -20.36 -7.66 3.85
CA LYS A 368 -19.35 -8.63 4.30
C LYS A 368 -19.97 -9.97 4.69
N GLN A 369 -21.07 -9.95 5.46
CA GLN A 369 -21.80 -11.17 5.85
C GLN A 369 -22.39 -11.91 4.63
N ALA A 370 -22.86 -11.18 3.61
CA ALA A 370 -23.36 -11.78 2.39
C ALA A 370 -22.28 -12.48 1.55
N VAL A 371 -21.03 -11.98 1.60
CA VAL A 371 -19.88 -12.60 0.93
C VAL A 371 -19.35 -13.82 1.70
N GLU A 372 -19.40 -13.80 3.04
CA GLU A 372 -19.00 -14.95 3.87
C GLU A 372 -20.03 -16.10 3.88
N ALA A 373 -21.28 -15.84 3.50
CA ALA A 373 -22.36 -16.82 3.46
C ALA A 373 -22.55 -17.50 2.08
N LEU A 374 -21.74 -17.14 1.08
CA LEU A 374 -21.68 -17.75 -0.25
C LEU A 374 -20.41 -18.61 -0.38
#